data_AF-A0A396K0M8-F1
#
_entry.id   AF-A0A396K0M8-F1
#
_cell.length_a   1.000
_cell.length_b   1.000
_cell.length_c   1.000
_cell.angle_alpha   90.00
_cell.angle_beta   90.00
_cell.angle_gamma   90.00
#
_symmetry.space_group_name_H-M   'P 1'
#
loop_
_entity.id
_entity.type
_entity.pdbx_description
1 polymer ?
#
loop_
_entity_poly.entity_id
_entity_poly.type
_entity_poly.pdbx_seq_one_letter_code
_entity_poly.pdbx_strand_id
1 'polypeptide(L)'
;MVSTSRTKRMIREPTRTVDELQNEENIVDSEIAPSSLSSILPILRAAIEIEEENPRVAYLCRFHAFEMAHRMDPMSNVSGVREFKTNLLHKLEREDELTQGYNNKRSDAKELQSYYQFFYEKRIQDGRKWLRMFRLQLCCLKH
;
A
#
# COMPACT_ATOMS: atom_id res chain seq x y z
N MET A 1 -17.33 56.36 -20.11
CA MET A 1 -16.57 55.09 -20.08
C MET A 1 -17.29 54.17 -19.11
N VAL A 2 -18.01 53.15 -19.61
CA VAL A 2 -18.77 52.20 -18.78
C VAL A 2 -17.89 50.98 -18.53
N SER A 3 -17.59 50.74 -17.25
CA SER A 3 -16.79 49.61 -16.77
C SER A 3 -17.61 48.32 -16.85
N THR A 4 -17.19 47.34 -17.65
CA THR A 4 -17.83 46.02 -17.69
C THR A 4 -17.13 45.07 -16.72
N SER A 5 -17.74 44.84 -15.56
CA SER A 5 -17.28 43.83 -14.59
C SER A 5 -17.61 42.42 -15.11
N ARG A 6 -16.58 41.62 -15.38
CA ARG A 6 -16.69 40.23 -15.84
C ARG A 6 -16.94 39.31 -14.64
N THR A 7 -18.20 38.96 -14.38
CA THR A 7 -18.56 37.99 -13.33
C THR A 7 -17.97 36.62 -13.63
N LYS A 8 -17.01 36.18 -12.81
CA LYS A 8 -16.39 34.85 -12.87
C LYS A 8 -17.40 33.85 -12.29
N ARG A 9 -18.09 33.10 -13.15
CA ARG A 9 -18.94 31.98 -12.73
C ARG A 9 -18.07 30.96 -12.01
N MET A 10 -18.33 30.73 -10.72
CA MET A 10 -17.75 29.60 -9.99
C MET A 10 -18.47 28.34 -10.47
N ILE A 11 -17.80 27.58 -11.33
CA ILE A 11 -18.20 26.21 -11.63
C ILE A 11 -17.82 25.42 -10.38
N ARG A 12 -18.81 24.85 -9.68
CA ARG A 12 -18.57 23.96 -8.53
C ARG A 12 -17.74 22.78 -9.03
N GLU A 13 -16.53 22.63 -8.51
CA GLU A 13 -15.75 21.41 -8.71
C GLU A 13 -16.56 20.23 -8.16
N PRO A 14 -16.72 19.14 -8.92
CA PRO A 14 -17.40 17.96 -8.43
C PRO A 14 -16.62 17.40 -7.24
N THR A 15 -17.30 17.22 -6.12
CA THR A 15 -16.75 16.59 -4.91
C THR A 15 -16.38 15.15 -5.25
N ARG A 16 -15.08 14.87 -5.40
CA ARG A 16 -14.58 13.50 -5.59
C ARG A 16 -14.94 12.68 -4.37
N THR A 17 -15.43 11.45 -4.59
CA THR A 17 -15.75 10.55 -3.48
C THR A 17 -14.45 10.09 -2.80
N VAL A 18 -14.51 9.82 -1.50
CA VAL A 18 -13.34 9.40 -0.71
C VAL A 18 -12.71 8.12 -1.28
N ASP A 19 -13.57 7.23 -1.81
CA ASP A 19 -13.20 5.97 -2.45
C ASP A 19 -12.39 6.17 -3.75
N GLU A 20 -12.80 7.12 -4.62
CA GLU A 20 -12.05 7.47 -5.83
C GLU A 20 -10.68 8.09 -5.52
N LEU A 21 -10.56 8.86 -4.45
CA LEU A 21 -9.27 9.43 -4.03
C LEU A 21 -8.33 8.35 -3.47
N GLN A 22 -8.86 7.38 -2.72
CA GLN A 22 -8.10 6.25 -2.19
C GLN A 22 -7.62 5.30 -3.29
N ASN A 23 -8.44 5.07 -4.31
CA ASN A 23 -8.09 4.26 -5.47
C ASN A 23 -6.98 4.91 -6.31
N GLU A 24 -7.07 6.24 -6.54
CA GLU A 24 -6.02 6.98 -7.25
C GLU A 24 -4.70 6.99 -6.45
N GLU A 25 -4.73 7.17 -5.12
CA GLU A 25 -3.52 7.06 -4.26
C GLU A 25 -2.91 5.65 -4.29
N ASN A 26 -3.73 4.58 -4.35
CA ASN A 26 -3.24 3.19 -4.41
C ASN A 26 -2.52 2.87 -5.74
N ILE A 27 -3.04 3.37 -6.86
CA ILE A 27 -2.44 3.16 -8.19
C ILE A 27 -1.15 3.98 -8.32
N VAL A 28 -1.15 5.21 -7.81
CA VAL A 28 -0.03 6.15 -7.85
C VAL A 28 1.18 5.61 -7.08
N ASP A 29 1.01 5.00 -5.90
CA ASP A 29 2.15 4.52 -5.10
C ASP A 29 2.88 3.28 -5.66
N SER A 30 2.20 2.43 -6.44
CA SER A 30 2.80 1.19 -6.98
C SER A 30 3.39 1.34 -8.38
N GLU A 31 2.96 2.32 -9.18
CA GLU A 31 3.56 2.62 -10.49
C GLU A 31 4.71 3.65 -10.41
N ILE A 32 4.78 4.45 -9.33
CA ILE A 32 5.73 5.57 -9.21
C ILE A 32 6.97 5.21 -8.39
N ALA A 33 7.10 3.97 -7.91
CA ALA A 33 8.30 3.59 -7.16
C ALA A 33 9.56 3.75 -8.04
N PRO A 34 10.59 4.48 -7.56
CA PRO A 34 11.81 4.68 -8.33
C PRO A 34 12.46 3.34 -8.70
N SER A 35 13.10 3.27 -9.87
CA SER A 35 13.64 2.01 -10.43
C SER A 35 14.64 1.29 -9.51
N SER A 36 15.35 2.06 -8.68
CA SER A 36 16.23 1.57 -7.62
C SER A 36 15.53 0.72 -6.56
N LEU A 37 14.21 0.86 -6.42
CA LEU A 37 13.37 0.12 -5.48
C LEU A 37 12.52 -0.96 -6.16
N SER A 38 12.80 -1.32 -7.42
CA SER A 38 12.02 -2.32 -8.16
C SER A 38 11.82 -3.67 -7.44
N SER A 39 12.68 -4.03 -6.49
CA SER A 39 12.55 -5.23 -5.66
C SER A 39 11.40 -5.18 -4.64
N ILE A 40 10.90 -4.00 -4.27
CA ILE A 40 9.77 -3.86 -3.33
C ILE A 40 8.41 -3.89 -4.04
N LEU A 41 8.38 -3.60 -5.34
CA LEU A 41 7.15 -3.56 -6.15
C LEU A 41 6.29 -4.84 -6.05
N PRO A 42 6.87 -6.06 -6.06
CA PRO A 42 6.06 -7.28 -5.88
C PRO A 42 5.31 -7.33 -4.55
N ILE A 43 5.89 -6.73 -3.49
CA ILE A 43 5.25 -6.67 -2.16
C ILE A 43 4.09 -5.68 -2.18
N LEU A 44 4.30 -4.51 -2.78
CA LEU A 44 3.25 -3.48 -2.90
C LEU A 44 2.07 -3.97 -3.73
N ARG A 45 2.34 -4.67 -4.85
CA ARG A 45 1.30 -5.31 -5.67
C ARG A 45 0.51 -6.36 -4.89
N ALA A 46 1.21 -7.23 -4.15
CA ALA A 46 0.54 -8.20 -3.30
C ALA A 46 -0.31 -7.53 -2.22
N ALA A 47 0.15 -6.42 -1.64
CA ALA A 47 -0.63 -5.68 -0.64
C ALA A 47 -1.96 -5.15 -1.20
N ILE A 48 -1.96 -4.66 -2.46
CA ILE A 48 -3.20 -4.23 -3.14
C ILE A 48 -4.17 -5.41 -3.30
N GLU A 49 -3.69 -6.58 -3.74
CA GLU A 49 -4.53 -7.77 -3.89
C GLU A 49 -5.12 -8.25 -2.55
N ILE A 50 -4.35 -8.11 -1.46
CA ILE A 50 -4.74 -8.57 -0.13
C ILE A 50 -5.68 -7.56 0.56
N GLU A 51 -5.66 -6.29 0.17
CA GLU A 51 -6.39 -5.20 0.85
C GLU A 51 -7.88 -5.48 1.01
N GLU A 52 -8.52 -6.04 -0.02
CA GLU A 52 -9.94 -6.43 0.02
C GLU A 52 -10.21 -7.63 0.94
N GLU A 53 -9.26 -8.57 1.06
CA GLU A 53 -9.42 -9.80 1.86
C GLU A 53 -9.07 -9.59 3.34
N ASN A 54 -7.95 -8.91 3.60
CA ASN A 54 -7.47 -8.62 4.94
C ASN A 54 -6.66 -7.30 4.95
N PRO A 55 -7.31 -6.17 5.28
CA PRO A 55 -6.66 -4.86 5.23
C PRO A 55 -5.52 -4.73 6.25
N ARG A 56 -5.57 -5.45 7.39
CA ARG A 56 -4.47 -5.46 8.36
C ARG A 56 -3.23 -6.13 7.80
N VAL A 57 -3.37 -7.23 7.07
CA VAL A 57 -2.23 -7.91 6.42
C VAL A 57 -1.67 -7.08 5.26
N ALA A 58 -2.53 -6.41 4.48
CA ALA A 58 -2.09 -5.48 3.45
C ALA A 58 -1.23 -4.34 4.02
N TYR A 59 -1.68 -3.74 5.13
CA TYR A 59 -0.91 -2.75 5.89
C TYR A 59 0.47 -3.29 6.30
N LEU A 60 0.53 -4.50 6.88
CA LEU A 60 1.80 -5.13 7.29
C LEU A 60 2.73 -5.37 6.10
N CYS A 61 2.20 -5.73 4.93
CA CYS A 61 2.98 -5.87 3.70
C CYS A 61 3.55 -4.52 3.23
N ARG A 62 2.77 -3.43 3.28
CA ARG A 62 3.25 -2.08 2.95
C ARG A 62 4.31 -1.59 3.95
N PHE A 63 4.13 -1.86 5.24
CA PHE A 63 5.11 -1.53 6.27
C PHE A 63 6.45 -2.23 6.00
N HIS A 64 6.41 -3.52 5.65
CA HIS A 64 7.60 -4.27 5.28
C HIS A 64 8.29 -3.69 4.02
N ALA A 65 7.53 -3.28 3.02
CA ALA A 65 8.07 -2.64 1.82
C ALA A 65 8.78 -1.31 2.16
N PHE A 66 8.23 -0.53 3.08
CA PHE A 66 8.87 0.69 3.59
C PHE A 66 10.20 0.40 4.29
N GLU A 67 10.25 -0.60 5.18
CA GLU A 67 11.49 -1.00 5.85
C GLU A 67 12.57 -1.45 4.85
N MET A 68 12.16 -2.21 3.82
CA MET A 68 13.06 -2.62 2.75
C MET A 68 13.59 -1.42 1.97
N ALA A 69 12.73 -0.46 1.61
CA ALA A 69 13.15 0.77 0.94
C ALA A 69 14.12 1.58 1.81
N HIS A 70 13.88 1.65 3.13
CA HIS A 70 14.79 2.31 4.06
C HIS A 70 16.14 1.61 4.14
N ARG A 71 16.17 0.28 4.17
CA ARG A 71 17.42 -0.51 4.17
C ARG A 71 18.23 -0.36 2.89
N MET A 72 17.55 -0.24 1.74
CA MET A 72 18.20 -0.12 0.43
C MET A 72 18.87 1.24 0.22
N ASP A 73 18.29 2.32 0.71
CA ASP A 73 18.87 3.66 0.61
C ASP A 73 18.58 4.46 1.89
N PRO A 74 19.31 4.22 3.00
CA PRO A 74 19.02 4.86 4.29
C PRO A 74 19.07 6.39 4.23
N MET A 75 20.04 6.92 3.47
CA MET A 75 20.28 8.35 3.32
C MET A 75 19.32 9.02 2.33
N SER A 76 18.54 8.24 1.57
CA SER A 76 17.64 8.72 0.51
C SER A 76 18.39 9.58 -0.52
N ASN A 77 19.59 9.14 -0.88
CA ASN A 77 20.47 9.85 -1.80
C ASN A 77 20.02 9.71 -3.27
N VAL A 78 19.23 8.68 -3.58
CA VAL A 78 18.71 8.43 -4.93
C VAL A 78 17.47 9.30 -5.16
N SER A 79 17.42 9.94 -6.32
CA SER A 79 16.30 10.80 -6.72
C SER A 79 14.95 10.08 -6.59
N GLY A 80 13.97 10.74 -5.98
CA GLY A 80 12.61 10.22 -5.79
C GLY A 80 12.42 9.25 -4.62
N VAL A 81 13.50 8.68 -4.03
CA VAL A 81 13.37 7.72 -2.91
C VAL A 81 12.84 8.41 -1.64
N ARG A 82 13.29 9.63 -1.36
CA ARG A 82 12.82 10.40 -0.20
C ARG A 82 11.32 10.68 -0.31
N GLU A 83 10.87 11.17 -1.46
CA GLU A 83 9.46 11.47 -1.71
C GLU A 83 8.60 10.21 -1.63
N PHE A 84 9.05 9.13 -2.27
CA PHE A 84 8.41 7.81 -2.18
C PHE A 84 8.23 7.36 -0.73
N LYS A 85 9.29 7.42 0.09
CA LYS A 85 9.22 7.06 1.52
C LYS A 85 8.27 7.96 2.29
N THR A 86 8.32 9.27 2.06
CA THR A 86 7.43 10.21 2.74
C THR A 86 5.97 9.91 2.40
N ASN A 87 5.65 9.64 1.15
CA ASN A 87 4.28 9.32 0.75
C ASN A 87 3.81 7.99 1.37
N LEU A 88 4.64 6.95 1.24
CA LEU A 88 4.33 5.64 1.81
C LEU A 88 4.17 5.69 3.33
N LEU A 89 4.95 6.53 4.03
CA LEU A 89 4.82 6.71 5.47
C LEU A 89 3.49 7.38 5.85
N HIS A 90 3.10 8.47 5.20
CA HIS A 90 1.80 9.10 5.47
C HIS A 90 0.62 8.16 5.20
N LYS A 91 0.74 7.31 4.17
CA LYS A 91 -0.24 6.27 3.90
C LYS A 91 -0.31 5.24 5.00
N LEU A 92 0.84 4.75 5.48
CA LEU A 92 0.91 3.81 6.59
C LEU A 92 0.29 4.38 7.87
N GLU A 93 0.54 5.65 8.20
CA GLU A 93 -0.07 6.31 9.37
C GLU A 93 -1.60 6.28 9.29
N ARG A 94 -2.16 6.60 8.11
CA ARG A 94 -3.61 6.56 7.88
C ARG A 94 -4.18 5.14 7.96
N GLU A 95 -3.49 4.18 7.36
CA GLU A 95 -3.92 2.78 7.35
C GLU A 95 -3.82 2.13 8.73
N ASP A 96 -2.84 2.51 9.55
CA ASP A 96 -2.72 1.96 10.91
C ASP A 96 -3.96 2.35 11.74
N GLU A 97 -4.39 3.60 11.68
CA GLU A 97 -5.61 4.06 12.37
C GLU A 97 -6.87 3.31 11.91
N LEU A 98 -7.02 3.11 10.59
CA LEU A 98 -8.17 2.43 10.01
C LEU A 98 -8.18 0.93 10.30
N THR A 99 -7.01 0.29 10.29
CA THR A 99 -6.87 -1.15 10.49
C THR A 99 -6.82 -1.54 11.96
N GLN A 100 -6.44 -0.64 12.88
CA GLN A 100 -6.47 -0.88 14.32
C GLN A 100 -7.88 -1.25 14.82
N GLY A 101 -8.94 -0.74 14.19
CA GLY A 101 -10.33 -1.11 14.51
C GLY A 101 -10.68 -2.57 14.17
N TYR A 102 -9.97 -3.20 13.23
CA TYR A 102 -10.14 -4.60 12.85
C TYR A 102 -9.42 -5.57 13.80
N ASN A 103 -8.57 -5.06 14.70
CA ASN A 103 -7.80 -5.89 15.62
C ASN A 103 -8.69 -6.54 16.69
N ASN A 104 -8.98 -7.81 16.46
CA ASN A 104 -9.65 -8.69 17.41
C ASN A 104 -8.65 -9.17 18.50
N LYS A 105 -8.06 -8.26 19.32
CA LYS A 105 -7.07 -8.58 20.38
C LYS A 105 -5.86 -9.46 19.95
N ARG A 106 -5.65 -9.67 18.65
CA ARG A 106 -4.59 -10.52 18.10
C ARG A 106 -3.39 -9.65 17.77
N SER A 107 -2.20 -10.23 17.92
CA SER A 107 -0.94 -9.59 17.53
C SER A 107 -0.77 -9.69 16.01
N ASP A 108 -0.12 -8.70 15.40
CA ASP A 108 0.19 -8.65 13.96
C ASP A 108 0.84 -9.94 13.44
N ALA A 109 1.73 -10.54 14.21
CA ALA A 109 2.36 -11.82 13.86
C ALA A 109 1.34 -12.96 13.72
N LYS A 110 0.31 -12.97 14.57
CA LYS A 110 -0.77 -13.97 14.51
C LYS A 110 -1.75 -13.70 13.38
N GLU A 111 -2.03 -12.44 13.07
CA GLU A 111 -2.83 -12.07 11.90
C GLU A 111 -2.15 -12.54 10.61
N LEU A 112 -0.86 -12.25 10.47
CA LEU A 112 -0.07 -12.69 9.34
C LEU A 112 0.00 -14.23 9.23
N GLN A 113 0.22 -14.92 10.34
CA GLN A 113 0.23 -16.40 10.38
C GLN A 113 -1.13 -16.99 9.99
N SER A 114 -2.21 -16.45 10.53
CA SER A 114 -3.58 -16.93 10.26
C SER A 114 -3.96 -16.71 8.81
N TYR A 115 -3.63 -15.53 8.26
CA TYR A 115 -3.84 -15.24 6.85
C TYR A 115 -3.02 -16.16 5.95
N TYR A 116 -1.76 -16.43 6.30
CA TYR A 116 -0.93 -17.35 5.53
C TYR A 116 -1.53 -18.77 5.49
N GLN A 117 -2.05 -19.26 6.62
CA GLN A 117 -2.73 -20.56 6.69
C GLN A 117 -3.99 -20.57 5.81
N PHE A 118 -4.85 -19.55 5.95
CA PHE A 118 -6.06 -19.39 5.15
C PHE A 118 -5.76 -19.33 3.66
N PHE A 119 -4.76 -18.54 3.27
CA PHE A 119 -4.32 -18.40 1.89
C PHE A 119 -3.83 -19.72 1.31
N TYR A 120 -3.08 -20.51 2.08
CA TYR A 120 -2.58 -21.81 1.64
C TYR A 120 -3.70 -22.83 1.46
N GLU A 121 -4.65 -22.89 2.40
CA GLU A 121 -5.81 -23.79 2.33
C GLU A 121 -6.72 -23.47 1.15
N LYS A 122 -7.04 -22.18 0.96
CA LYS A 122 -7.82 -21.68 -0.18
C LYS A 122 -7.15 -22.01 -1.52
N ARG A 123 -5.82 -21.95 -1.58
CA ARG A 123 -5.06 -22.19 -2.83
C ARG A 123 -4.72 -23.65 -3.11
N ILE A 124 -4.71 -24.54 -2.12
CA ILE A 124 -4.68 -26.01 -2.37
C ILE A 124 -5.93 -26.44 -3.15
N GLN A 125 -7.09 -25.83 -2.87
CA GLN A 125 -8.33 -26.08 -3.60
C GLN A 125 -8.28 -25.56 -5.05
N ASP A 126 -7.64 -24.41 -5.29
CA ASP A 126 -7.57 -23.80 -6.62
C ASP A 126 -6.51 -24.40 -7.57
N GLY A 127 -5.59 -25.23 -7.05
CA GLY A 127 -4.81 -26.24 -7.77
C GLY A 127 -3.86 -25.81 -8.89
N ARG A 128 -3.97 -24.62 -9.50
CA ARG A 128 -3.22 -24.24 -10.70
C ARG A 128 -3.15 -22.73 -10.85
N LYS A 129 -2.05 -22.08 -10.43
CA LYS A 129 -1.49 -20.95 -11.21
C LYS A 129 -0.15 -20.34 -10.80
N TRP A 130 0.46 -20.70 -9.65
CA TRP A 130 1.20 -19.64 -8.98
C TRP A 130 2.60 -20.00 -8.45
N LEU A 131 3.49 -20.39 -9.37
CA LEU A 131 4.92 -20.68 -9.15
C LEU A 131 5.86 -19.45 -9.31
N ARG A 132 5.40 -18.20 -9.11
CA ARG A 132 6.22 -16.98 -9.35
C ARG A 132 6.42 -15.95 -8.18
N MET A 133 5.78 -16.08 -7.01
CA MET A 133 5.94 -15.27 -5.72
C MET A 133 6.32 -16.28 -4.64
N PHE A 134 6.83 -17.46 -5.00
CA PHE A 134 7.53 -18.33 -4.06
C PHE A 134 8.89 -17.75 -3.62
N ARG A 135 8.96 -16.42 -3.53
CA ARG A 135 10.04 -15.64 -2.91
C ARG A 135 9.49 -14.57 -1.95
N LEU A 136 8.27 -14.77 -1.43
CA LEU A 136 7.76 -14.06 -0.24
C LEU A 136 7.71 -14.95 1.01
N GLN A 137 8.25 -16.17 0.95
CA GLN A 137 8.45 -16.95 2.16
C GLN A 137 9.55 -16.30 3.02
N LEU A 138 9.16 -15.91 4.24
CA LEU A 138 9.98 -15.57 5.40
C LEU A 138 10.50 -14.14 5.63
N CYS A 139 10.17 -13.13 4.81
CA CYS A 139 10.73 -11.78 5.07
C CYS A 139 9.95 -10.98 6.12
N CYS A 140 8.62 -11.14 6.22
CA CYS A 140 7.80 -10.43 7.22
C CYS A 140 7.83 -11.04 8.65
N LEU A 141 8.53 -12.18 8.87
CA LEU A 141 8.57 -12.87 10.17
C LEU A 141 9.97 -12.89 10.82
N LYS A 142 10.92 -12.12 10.29
CA LYS A 142 12.25 -11.94 10.87
C LYS A 142 12.63 -10.46 10.90
N HIS A 143 12.21 -9.73 11.93
CA HIS A 143 13.12 -9.19 12.95
C HIS A 143 12.35 -8.67 14.17
#